data_AF-A0A2V5YBD6-F1
#
_entry.id   AF-A0A2V5YBD6-F1
#
_cell.length_a   1.000
_cell.length_b   1.000
_cell.length_c   1.000
_cell.angle_alpha   90.00
_cell.angle_beta   90.00
_cell.angle_gamma   90.00
#
_symmetry.space_group_name_H-M   'P 1'
#
loop_
_entity.id
_entity.type
_entity.pdbx_description
1 polymer ?
#
loop_
_entity_poly.entity_id
_entity_poly.type
_entity_poly.pdbx_seq_one_letter_code
_entity_poly.pdbx_strand_id
1 'polypeptide(L)'
;MSQTTEKRSRFARLGDWVAELILVFIGVSAAFWLSNYQQHRQDAERRDQILGFIEQTLSKGIKSSKVNRAKEQEPEATEFRRAVDAGEMPPLRPFVFITDYSPSDLATMLQSGGVQLLDVQTLRALRSDESVIRWGLARMARYQKLSDDLIVPNLDKEISFFYDPATRKLRKQFEIYPKALEARVNFANELERTHTELLKQIQAERQRNH
;
A
#
# COMPACT_ATOMS: atom_id res chain seq x y z
N MET A 1 -3.44 77.12 -40.27
CA MET A 1 -3.05 76.65 -38.91
C MET A 1 -3.97 75.51 -38.50
N SER A 2 -3.63 74.24 -38.78
CA SER A 2 -4.46 73.10 -38.36
C SER A 2 -3.71 71.76 -38.50
N GLN A 3 -2.62 71.53 -37.76
CA GLN A 3 -1.96 70.21 -37.73
C GLN A 3 -1.31 69.82 -36.38
N THR A 4 -1.24 70.72 -35.39
CA THR A 4 -0.55 70.43 -34.11
C THR A 4 -1.47 69.94 -32.98
N THR A 5 -2.79 70.15 -33.07
CA THR A 5 -3.75 69.78 -32.02
C THR A 5 -4.23 68.33 -32.11
N GLU A 6 -4.22 67.73 -33.30
CA GLU A 6 -4.77 66.38 -33.53
C GLU A 6 -3.80 65.24 -33.13
N LYS A 7 -2.49 65.49 -33.18
CA LYS A 7 -1.46 64.53 -32.73
C LYS A 7 -1.51 64.34 -31.20
N ARG A 8 -1.79 65.39 -30.44
CA ARG A 8 -1.83 65.34 -28.96
C ARG A 8 -2.99 64.48 -28.43
N SER A 9 -4.14 64.50 -29.10
CA SER A 9 -5.33 63.71 -28.73
C SER A 9 -5.16 62.21 -29.00
N ARG A 10 -4.51 61.84 -30.11
CA ARG A 10 -4.25 60.43 -30.45
C ARG A 10 -3.20 59.79 -29.53
N PHE A 11 -2.15 60.52 -29.16
CA PHE A 11 -1.15 60.05 -28.20
C PHE A 11 -1.70 59.92 -26.77
N ALA A 12 -2.59 60.82 -26.34
CA ALA A 12 -3.28 60.70 -25.06
C ALA A 12 -4.22 59.49 -25.02
N ARG A 13 -5.02 59.25 -26.08
CA ARG A 13 -5.88 58.05 -26.19
C ARG A 13 -5.09 56.74 -26.25
N LEU A 14 -3.92 56.75 -26.91
CA LEU A 14 -3.00 55.60 -26.91
C LEU A 14 -2.41 55.34 -25.52
N GLY A 15 -2.08 56.41 -24.78
CA GLY A 15 -1.60 56.31 -23.40
C GLY A 15 -2.65 55.73 -22.46
N ASP A 16 -3.90 56.18 -22.56
CA ASP A 16 -5.02 55.66 -21.77
C ASP A 16 -5.29 54.18 -22.09
N TRP A 17 -5.26 53.80 -23.38
CA TRP A 17 -5.46 52.41 -23.80
C TRP A 17 -4.32 51.48 -23.34
N VAL A 18 -3.07 51.97 -23.39
CA VAL A 18 -1.91 51.23 -22.88
C VAL A 18 -1.95 51.11 -21.36
N ALA A 19 -2.36 52.17 -20.65
CA ALA A 19 -2.53 52.14 -19.20
C ALA A 19 -3.63 51.15 -18.78
N GLU A 20 -4.75 51.11 -19.52
CA GLU A 20 -5.83 50.16 -19.32
C GLU A 20 -5.36 48.72 -19.56
N LEU A 21 -4.59 48.47 -20.63
CA LEU A 21 -3.97 47.16 -20.89
C LEU A 21 -3.01 46.71 -19.78
N ILE A 22 -2.16 47.62 -19.29
CA ILE A 22 -1.23 47.32 -18.19
C ILE A 22 -2.00 47.01 -16.91
N LEU A 23 -3.07 47.76 -16.61
CA LEU A 23 -3.88 47.57 -15.41
C LEU A 23 -4.63 46.23 -15.46
N VAL A 24 -5.21 45.87 -16.60
CA VAL A 24 -5.82 44.54 -16.82
C VAL A 24 -4.77 43.43 -16.69
N PHE A 25 -3.58 43.61 -17.26
CA PHE A 25 -2.50 42.62 -17.19
C PHE A 25 -2.00 42.40 -15.74
N ILE A 26 -1.87 43.46 -14.96
CA ILE A 26 -1.53 43.37 -13.53
C ILE A 26 -2.64 42.67 -12.75
N GLY A 27 -3.91 42.98 -13.03
CA GLY A 27 -5.06 42.33 -12.40
C GLY A 27 -5.11 40.82 -12.66
N VAL A 28 -4.92 40.40 -13.91
CA VAL A 28 -4.88 38.98 -14.29
C VAL A 28 -3.68 38.26 -13.66
N SER A 29 -2.51 38.89 -13.67
CA SER A 29 -1.29 38.31 -13.07
C SER A 29 -1.42 38.15 -11.55
N ALA A 30 -2.00 39.14 -10.87
CA ALA A 30 -2.25 39.10 -9.43
C ALA A 30 -3.31 38.04 -9.06
N ALA A 31 -4.40 37.95 -9.81
CA ALA A 31 -5.43 36.92 -9.60
C ALA A 31 -4.87 35.52 -9.84
N PHE A 32 -4.06 35.34 -10.88
CA PHE A 32 -3.37 34.08 -11.16
C PHE A 32 -2.39 33.71 -10.04
N TRP A 33 -1.60 34.67 -9.55
CA TRP A 33 -0.67 34.44 -8.43
C TRP A 33 -1.39 34.05 -7.13
N LEU A 34 -2.48 34.76 -6.79
CA LEU A 34 -3.29 34.45 -5.61
C LEU A 34 -3.95 33.07 -5.72
N SER A 35 -4.50 32.74 -6.89
CA SER A 35 -5.09 31.42 -7.16
C SER A 35 -4.04 30.32 -7.03
N ASN A 36 -2.85 30.52 -7.58
CA ASN A 36 -1.77 29.54 -7.51
C ASN A 36 -1.29 29.32 -6.07
N TYR A 37 -1.20 30.40 -5.27
CA TYR A 37 -0.85 30.31 -3.85
C TYR A 37 -1.90 29.55 -3.03
N GLN A 38 -3.20 29.81 -3.26
CA GLN A 38 -4.28 29.09 -2.59
C GLN A 38 -4.32 27.61 -2.99
N GLN A 39 -4.09 27.32 -4.28
CA GLN A 39 -4.05 25.95 -4.79
C GLN A 39 -2.89 25.15 -4.18
N HIS A 40 -1.69 25.74 -4.07
CA HIS A 40 -0.55 25.06 -3.43
C HIS A 40 -0.81 24.73 -1.95
N ARG A 41 -1.54 25.58 -1.22
CA ARG A 41 -1.93 25.25 0.16
C ARG A 41 -2.92 24.08 0.22
N GLN A 42 -3.94 24.08 -0.65
CA GLN A 42 -4.91 22.98 -0.70
C GLN A 42 -4.27 21.65 -1.08
N ASP A 43 -3.34 21.67 -2.04
CA ASP A 43 -2.60 20.47 -2.45
C ASP A 43 -1.71 19.96 -1.33
N ALA A 44 -1.04 20.85 -0.59
CA ALA A 44 -0.25 20.48 0.58
C ALA A 44 -1.09 19.85 1.70
N GLU A 45 -2.27 20.40 2.00
CA GLU A 45 -3.21 19.87 2.99
C GLU A 45 -3.74 18.48 2.59
N ARG A 46 -4.19 18.32 1.34
CA ARG A 46 -4.67 17.03 0.82
C ARG A 46 -3.58 15.98 0.85
N ARG A 47 -2.36 16.36 0.46
CA ARG A 47 -1.21 15.47 0.50
C ARG A 47 -0.89 15.03 1.92
N ASP A 48 -0.87 15.93 2.90
CA ASP A 48 -0.61 15.57 4.29
C ASP A 48 -1.70 14.63 4.85
N GLN A 49 -2.97 14.85 4.48
CA GLN A 49 -4.06 13.93 4.83
C GLN A 49 -3.86 12.53 4.24
N ILE A 50 -3.45 12.43 2.97
CA ILE A 50 -3.16 11.14 2.32
C ILE A 50 -1.97 10.47 3.01
N LEU A 51 -0.85 11.16 3.19
CA LEU A 51 0.34 10.61 3.85
C LEU A 51 0.03 10.18 5.29
N GLY A 52 -0.75 10.95 6.04
CA GLY A 52 -1.20 10.62 7.39
C GLY A 52 -2.11 9.38 7.43
N PHE A 53 -3.05 9.24 6.49
CA PHE A 53 -3.89 8.05 6.37
C PHE A 53 -3.06 6.79 6.08
N ILE A 54 -2.11 6.87 5.14
CA ILE A 54 -1.24 5.74 4.79
C ILE A 54 -0.34 5.39 5.99
N GLU A 55 0.27 6.38 6.65
CA GLU A 55 1.10 6.19 7.84
C GLU A 55 0.34 5.49 8.97
N GLN A 56 -0.89 5.91 9.27
CA GLN A 56 -1.73 5.30 10.29
C GLN A 56 -2.07 3.84 9.94
N THR A 57 -2.43 3.60 8.68
CA THR A 57 -2.78 2.26 8.17
C THR A 57 -1.59 1.31 8.28
N LEU A 58 -0.40 1.73 7.82
CA LEU A 58 0.83 0.95 7.90
C LEU A 58 1.24 0.69 9.35
N SER A 59 1.18 1.70 10.21
CA SER A 59 1.55 1.57 11.62
C SER A 59 0.64 0.57 12.36
N LYS A 60 -0.68 0.63 12.08
CA LYS A 60 -1.64 -0.34 12.62
C LYS A 60 -1.40 -1.74 12.06
N GLY A 61 -1.16 -1.85 10.74
CA GLY A 61 -0.86 -3.11 10.06
C GLY A 61 0.40 -3.80 10.63
N ILE A 62 1.50 -3.06 10.77
CA ILE A 62 2.76 -3.55 11.37
C ILE A 62 2.51 -4.05 12.80
N LYS A 63 1.82 -3.25 13.63
CA LYS A 63 1.54 -3.63 15.02
C LYS A 63 0.68 -4.89 15.10
N SER A 64 -0.38 -4.96 14.30
CA SER A 64 -1.28 -6.12 14.27
C SER A 64 -0.58 -7.37 13.75
N SER A 65 0.18 -7.24 12.66
CA SER A 65 0.95 -8.33 12.06
C SER A 65 1.96 -8.92 13.04
N LYS A 66 2.73 -8.07 13.75
CA LYS A 66 3.66 -8.51 14.80
C LYS A 66 3.01 -9.35 15.89
N VAL A 67 1.86 -8.88 16.39
CA VAL A 67 1.13 -9.58 17.45
C VAL A 67 0.62 -10.93 16.97
N ASN A 68 -0.03 -10.97 15.80
CA ASN A 68 -0.58 -12.22 15.24
C ASN A 68 0.53 -13.21 14.87
N ARG A 69 1.63 -12.73 14.30
CA ARG A 69 2.80 -13.55 13.95
C ARG A 69 3.38 -14.21 15.19
N ALA A 70 3.70 -13.43 16.22
CA ALA A 70 4.37 -13.92 17.42
C ALA A 70 3.48 -14.82 18.29
N LYS A 71 2.17 -14.56 18.33
CA LYS A 71 1.23 -15.32 19.18
C LYS A 71 0.68 -16.57 18.52
N GLU A 72 0.53 -16.57 17.20
CA GLU A 72 -0.21 -17.63 16.50
C GLU A 72 0.61 -18.26 15.39
N GLN A 73 1.08 -17.47 14.42
CA GLN A 73 1.61 -18.02 13.18
C GLN A 73 2.97 -18.70 13.36
N GLU A 74 3.90 -18.09 14.10
CA GLU A 74 5.23 -18.63 14.37
C GLU A 74 5.20 -19.85 15.29
N PRO A 75 4.48 -19.81 16.44
CA PRO A 75 4.33 -21.00 17.28
C PRO A 75 3.71 -22.16 16.50
N GLU A 76 2.63 -21.94 15.75
CA GLU A 76 1.98 -23.00 14.98
C GLU A 76 2.93 -23.65 13.96
N ALA A 77 3.66 -22.85 13.18
CA ALA A 77 4.62 -23.38 12.20
C ALA A 77 5.78 -24.12 12.87
N THR A 78 6.30 -23.58 13.97
CA THR A 78 7.47 -24.12 14.68
C THR A 78 7.13 -25.39 15.43
N GLU A 79 6.00 -25.41 16.14
CA GLU A 79 5.53 -26.58 16.88
C GLU A 79 5.19 -27.74 15.93
N PHE A 80 4.49 -27.46 14.82
CA PHE A 80 4.21 -28.49 13.83
C PHE A 80 5.50 -29.06 13.23
N ARG A 81 6.45 -28.19 12.86
CA ARG A 81 7.75 -28.62 12.35
C ARG A 81 8.50 -29.48 13.37
N ARG A 82 8.60 -29.00 14.60
CA ARG A 82 9.27 -29.72 15.71
C ARG A 82 8.67 -31.10 15.93
N ALA A 83 7.34 -31.21 15.96
CA ALA A 83 6.65 -32.48 16.16
C ALA A 83 6.94 -33.45 15.00
N VAL A 84 6.86 -32.99 13.75
CA VAL A 84 7.20 -33.82 12.58
C VAL A 84 8.67 -34.26 12.62
N ASP A 85 9.60 -33.37 12.96
CA ASP A 85 11.04 -33.66 13.02
C ASP A 85 11.37 -34.63 14.18
N ALA A 86 10.59 -34.61 15.26
CA ALA A 86 10.66 -35.57 16.36
C ALA A 86 10.05 -36.95 16.02
N GLY A 87 9.51 -37.13 14.80
CA GLY A 87 8.82 -38.35 14.39
C GLY A 87 7.45 -38.52 15.05
N GLU A 88 6.86 -37.43 15.55
CA GLU A 88 5.47 -37.36 15.96
C GLU A 88 4.57 -37.18 14.73
N MET A 89 3.26 -37.42 14.91
CA MET A 89 2.25 -37.26 13.85
C MET A 89 1.23 -36.21 14.28
N PRO A 90 1.62 -34.91 14.33
CA PRO A 90 0.71 -33.85 14.74
C PRO A 90 -0.50 -33.76 13.78
N PRO A 91 -1.71 -33.45 14.27
CA PRO A 91 -2.87 -33.33 13.41
C PRO A 91 -2.73 -32.15 12.45
N LEU A 92 -3.14 -32.35 11.19
CA LEU A 92 -3.28 -31.26 10.23
C LEU A 92 -4.59 -30.51 10.52
N ARG A 93 -4.56 -29.19 10.37
CA ARG A 93 -5.74 -28.32 10.55
C ARG A 93 -6.08 -27.65 9.22
N PRO A 94 -7.32 -27.18 9.03
CA PRO A 94 -7.64 -26.31 7.90
C PRO A 94 -6.68 -25.12 7.84
N PHE A 95 -6.02 -24.95 6.70
CA PHE A 95 -5.24 -23.74 6.44
C PHE A 95 -6.18 -22.62 6.02
N VAL A 96 -6.44 -21.69 6.94
CA VAL A 96 -7.32 -20.54 6.71
C VAL A 96 -6.49 -19.26 6.70
N PHE A 97 -6.66 -18.45 5.66
CA PHE A 97 -6.05 -17.12 5.57
C PHE A 97 -7.11 -16.09 5.19
N ILE A 98 -7.45 -15.22 6.15
CA ILE A 98 -8.45 -14.17 5.99
C ILE A 98 -7.75 -12.81 6.05
N THR A 99 -8.09 -11.94 5.09
CA THR A 99 -7.66 -10.55 5.07
C THR A 99 -8.83 -9.68 4.63
N ASP A 100 -8.91 -8.48 5.19
CA ASP A 100 -9.81 -7.40 4.81
C ASP A 100 -9.21 -6.48 3.74
N TYR A 101 -7.99 -6.76 3.28
CA TYR A 101 -7.31 -5.97 2.28
C TYR A 101 -8.01 -6.03 0.91
N SER A 102 -8.20 -4.86 0.31
CA SER A 102 -8.70 -4.72 -1.07
C SER A 102 -7.71 -3.98 -1.97
N PRO A 103 -7.29 -4.57 -3.11
CA PRO A 103 -6.47 -3.87 -4.11
C PRO A 103 -7.17 -2.64 -4.71
N SER A 104 -8.51 -2.58 -4.68
CA SER A 104 -9.27 -1.44 -5.22
C SER A 104 -9.04 -0.16 -4.45
N ASP A 105 -8.76 -0.25 -3.15
CA ASP A 105 -8.72 0.91 -2.27
C ASP A 105 -7.49 1.75 -2.56
N LEU A 106 -6.35 1.09 -2.78
CA LEU A 106 -5.12 1.75 -3.21
C LEU A 106 -5.26 2.34 -4.61
N ALA A 107 -5.83 1.59 -5.55
CA ALA A 107 -6.05 2.06 -6.91
C ALA A 107 -6.95 3.32 -6.94
N THR A 108 -8.02 3.31 -6.14
CA THR A 108 -8.94 4.43 -6.00
C THR A 108 -8.23 5.65 -5.42
N MET A 109 -7.45 5.48 -4.36
CA MET A 109 -6.66 6.56 -3.75
C MET A 109 -5.63 7.17 -4.72
N LEU A 110 -4.96 6.34 -5.53
CA LEU A 110 -4.00 6.81 -6.53
C LEU A 110 -4.70 7.56 -7.67
N GLN A 111 -5.86 7.08 -8.12
CA GLN A 111 -6.65 7.71 -9.18
C GLN A 111 -7.31 9.02 -8.75
N SER A 112 -7.66 9.17 -7.47
CA SER A 112 -8.29 10.38 -6.92
C SER A 112 -7.31 11.55 -6.70
N GLY A 113 -6.08 11.47 -7.20
CA GLY A 113 -5.06 12.53 -7.10
C GLY A 113 -3.76 12.11 -6.42
N GLY A 114 -3.66 10.89 -5.89
CA GLY A 114 -2.46 10.41 -5.20
C GLY A 114 -1.20 10.42 -6.08
N VAL A 115 -1.34 10.22 -7.40
CA VAL A 115 -0.20 10.26 -8.34
C VAL A 115 0.39 11.66 -8.49
N GLN A 116 -0.44 12.72 -8.44
CA GLN A 116 0.06 14.09 -8.54
C GLN A 116 0.58 14.64 -7.20
N LEU A 117 0.10 14.10 -6.08
CA LEU A 117 0.36 14.63 -4.75
C LEU A 117 1.55 13.96 -4.05
N LEU A 118 1.91 12.71 -4.41
CA LEU A 118 2.97 11.96 -3.73
C LEU A 118 4.30 12.03 -4.50
N ASP A 119 5.41 12.04 -3.76
CA ASP A 119 6.75 11.96 -4.35
C ASP A 119 6.95 10.67 -5.14
N VAL A 120 7.77 10.73 -6.19
CA VAL A 120 8.05 9.60 -7.08
C VAL A 120 8.63 8.41 -6.31
N GLN A 121 9.46 8.64 -5.29
CA GLN A 121 10.01 7.55 -4.49
C GLN A 121 8.94 6.89 -3.62
N THR A 122 8.01 7.68 -3.09
CA THR A 122 6.88 7.17 -2.31
C THR A 122 5.92 6.38 -3.18
N LEU A 123 5.62 6.84 -4.40
CA LEU A 123 4.83 6.09 -5.37
C LEU A 123 5.50 4.75 -5.75
N ARG A 124 6.83 4.75 -5.90
CA ARG A 124 7.60 3.52 -6.17
C ARG A 124 7.54 2.55 -4.99
N ALA A 125 7.75 3.04 -3.77
CA ALA A 125 7.68 2.24 -2.56
C ALA A 125 6.28 1.64 -2.37
N LEU A 126 5.24 2.46 -2.57
CA LEU A 126 3.83 2.06 -2.49
C LEU A 126 3.49 0.97 -3.51
N ARG A 127 3.97 1.10 -4.75
CA ARG A 127 3.80 0.07 -5.80
C ARG A 127 4.56 -1.22 -5.49
N SER A 128 5.73 -1.12 -4.84
CA SER A 128 6.50 -2.29 -4.41
C SER A 128 5.77 -3.04 -3.29
N ASP A 129 5.25 -2.31 -2.29
CA ASP A 129 4.46 -2.86 -1.19
C ASP A 129 3.20 -3.57 -1.71
N GLU A 130 2.46 -2.92 -2.61
CA GLU A 130 1.30 -3.49 -3.31
C GLU A 130 1.63 -4.80 -4.04
N SER A 131 2.79 -4.84 -4.71
CA SER A 131 3.22 -6.04 -5.43
C SER A 131 3.45 -7.21 -4.47
N VAL A 132 4.09 -6.96 -3.33
CA VAL A 132 4.34 -7.96 -2.29
C VAL A 132 3.03 -8.48 -1.70
N ILE A 133 2.08 -7.59 -1.39
CA ILE A 133 0.76 -7.98 -0.91
C ILE A 133 0.07 -8.89 -1.94
N ARG A 134 -0.05 -8.45 -3.19
CA ARG A 134 -0.75 -9.23 -4.24
C ARG A 134 -0.14 -10.61 -4.45
N TRP A 135 1.18 -10.72 -4.53
CA TRP A 135 1.85 -12.01 -4.69
C TRP A 135 1.66 -12.92 -3.47
N GLY A 136 1.76 -12.37 -2.26
CA GLY A 136 1.54 -13.12 -1.03
C GLY A 136 0.11 -13.62 -0.89
N LEU A 137 -0.89 -12.78 -1.18
CA LEU A 137 -2.30 -13.15 -1.14
C LEU A 137 -2.64 -14.24 -2.16
N ALA A 138 -2.16 -14.13 -3.39
CA ALA A 138 -2.33 -15.18 -4.40
C ALA A 138 -1.73 -16.52 -3.94
N ARG A 139 -0.58 -16.49 -3.26
CA ARG A 139 0.06 -17.67 -2.67
C ARG A 139 -0.77 -18.25 -1.52
N MET A 140 -1.28 -17.42 -0.61
CA MET A 140 -2.12 -17.87 0.51
C MET A 140 -3.43 -18.49 0.02
N ALA A 141 -4.08 -17.87 -0.96
CA ALA A 141 -5.30 -18.41 -1.58
C ALA A 141 -5.07 -19.79 -2.20
N ARG A 142 -3.90 -20.00 -2.84
CA ARG A 142 -3.53 -21.32 -3.37
C ARG A 142 -3.37 -22.36 -2.27
N TYR A 143 -2.75 -22.01 -1.14
CA TYR A 143 -2.62 -22.94 -0.02
C TYR A 143 -3.96 -23.27 0.64
N GLN A 144 -4.83 -22.27 0.80
CA GLN A 144 -6.17 -22.48 1.32
C GLN A 144 -6.96 -23.41 0.42
N LYS A 145 -6.97 -23.18 -0.91
CA LYS A 145 -7.61 -24.10 -1.86
C LYS A 145 -7.09 -25.53 -1.74
N LEU A 146 -5.77 -25.72 -1.63
CA LEU A 146 -5.19 -27.06 -1.47
C LEU A 146 -5.58 -27.70 -0.14
N SER A 147 -5.70 -26.92 0.93
CA SER A 147 -6.24 -27.39 2.21
C SER A 147 -7.70 -27.82 2.07
N ASP A 148 -8.52 -27.00 1.41
CA ASP A 148 -9.94 -27.29 1.19
C ASP A 148 -10.16 -28.53 0.32
N ASP A 149 -9.27 -28.78 -0.65
CA ASP A 149 -9.35 -29.92 -1.55
C ASP A 149 -8.77 -31.23 -0.94
N LEU A 150 -7.72 -31.14 -0.10
CA LEU A 150 -6.96 -32.32 0.35
C LEU A 150 -7.09 -32.62 1.85
N ILE A 151 -7.17 -31.59 2.69
CA ILE A 151 -7.12 -31.73 4.15
C ILE A 151 -8.54 -31.75 4.71
N VAL A 152 -9.33 -30.71 4.41
CA VAL A 152 -10.69 -30.53 4.96
C VAL A 152 -11.60 -31.74 4.74
N PRO A 153 -11.63 -32.39 3.55
CA PRO A 153 -12.53 -33.53 3.32
C PRO A 153 -12.14 -34.79 4.08
N ASN A 154 -10.95 -34.82 4.69
CA ASN A 154 -10.37 -36.00 5.32
C ASN A 154 -10.09 -35.80 6.82
N LEU A 155 -10.61 -34.73 7.44
CA LEU A 155 -10.38 -34.44 8.87
C LEU A 155 -10.98 -35.49 9.81
N ASP A 156 -11.98 -36.25 9.35
CA ASP A 156 -12.59 -37.38 10.05
C ASP A 156 -11.76 -38.67 9.97
N LYS A 157 -10.76 -38.71 9.08
CA LYS A 157 -9.90 -39.89 8.89
C LYS A 157 -8.89 -40.01 10.01
N GLU A 158 -8.42 -41.24 10.24
CA GLU A 158 -7.31 -41.49 11.14
C GLU A 158 -6.03 -40.77 10.70
N ILE A 159 -5.16 -40.45 11.66
CA ILE A 159 -3.88 -39.78 11.41
C ILE A 159 -2.99 -40.54 10.41
N SER A 160 -3.15 -41.87 10.33
CA SER A 160 -2.49 -42.77 9.36
C SER A 160 -2.87 -42.51 7.90
N PHE A 161 -3.94 -41.74 7.65
CA PHE A 161 -4.27 -41.23 6.32
C PHE A 161 -3.28 -40.14 5.88
N PHE A 162 -2.89 -39.25 6.80
CA PHE A 162 -1.98 -38.13 6.53
C PHE A 162 -0.50 -38.52 6.60
N TYR A 163 -0.19 -39.50 7.43
CA TYR A 163 1.18 -39.97 7.67
C TYR A 163 1.38 -41.39 7.14
N ASP A 164 2.61 -41.71 6.76
CA ASP A 164 3.02 -43.10 6.54
C ASP A 164 3.29 -43.76 7.91
N PRO A 165 2.57 -44.83 8.29
CA PRO A 165 2.73 -45.46 9.60
C PRO A 165 4.10 -46.10 9.82
N ALA A 166 4.81 -46.50 8.75
CA ALA A 166 6.12 -47.12 8.85
C ALA A 166 7.22 -46.09 9.07
N THR A 167 7.16 -44.98 8.33
CA THR A 167 8.19 -43.93 8.38
C THR A 167 7.85 -42.77 9.32
N ARG A 168 6.59 -42.69 9.77
CA ARG A 168 5.98 -41.57 10.52
C ARG A 168 6.09 -40.21 9.84
N LYS A 169 6.38 -40.20 8.53
CA LYS A 169 6.48 -38.97 7.74
C LYS A 169 5.15 -38.61 7.13
N LEU A 170 4.93 -37.32 6.91
CA LEU A 170 3.84 -36.82 6.06
C LEU A 170 3.90 -37.51 4.70
N ARG A 171 2.77 -38.01 4.22
CA ARG A 171 2.69 -38.48 2.84
C ARG A 171 2.91 -37.30 1.89
N LYS A 172 3.49 -37.58 0.73
CA LYS A 172 3.90 -36.58 -0.27
C LYS A 172 2.81 -35.54 -0.61
N GLN A 173 1.55 -35.96 -0.67
CA GLN A 173 0.41 -35.08 -0.97
C GLN A 173 0.12 -34.04 0.12
N PHE A 174 0.56 -34.28 1.36
CA PHE A 174 0.36 -33.39 2.51
C PHE A 174 1.62 -32.60 2.90
N GLU A 175 2.77 -32.84 2.26
CA GLU A 175 4.00 -32.05 2.49
C GLU A 175 3.83 -30.56 2.19
N ILE A 176 2.76 -30.18 1.48
CA ILE A 176 2.42 -28.79 1.21
C ILE A 176 1.96 -28.05 2.48
N TYR A 177 1.43 -28.76 3.47
CA TYR A 177 0.89 -28.17 4.70
C TYR A 177 1.97 -27.44 5.54
N PRO A 178 3.09 -28.07 5.94
CA PRO A 178 4.14 -27.36 6.66
C PRO A 178 4.73 -26.21 5.83
N LYS A 179 4.78 -26.33 4.49
CA LYS A 179 5.21 -25.25 3.59
C LYS A 179 4.24 -24.07 3.60
N ALA A 180 2.93 -24.33 3.73
CA ALA A 180 1.92 -23.29 3.85
C ALA A 180 2.05 -22.51 5.16
N LEU A 181 2.25 -23.20 6.28
CA LEU A 181 2.48 -22.58 7.59
C LEU A 181 3.72 -21.68 7.57
N GLU A 182 4.83 -22.18 7.03
CA GLU A 182 6.07 -21.44 6.89
C GLU A 182 5.92 -20.25 5.93
N ALA A 183 5.23 -20.44 4.80
CA ALA A 183 4.97 -19.36 3.85
C ALA A 183 4.12 -18.23 4.44
N ARG A 184 3.20 -18.52 5.36
CA ARG A 184 2.41 -17.51 6.07
C ARG A 184 3.30 -16.66 6.99
N VAL A 185 4.20 -17.29 7.74
CA VAL A 185 5.21 -16.58 8.58
C VAL A 185 6.12 -15.72 7.72
N ASN A 186 6.65 -16.28 6.62
CA ASN A 186 7.52 -15.54 5.70
C ASN A 186 6.80 -14.36 5.06
N PHE A 187 5.53 -14.52 4.68
CA PHE A 187 4.74 -13.42 4.14
C PHE A 187 4.51 -12.31 5.17
N ALA A 188 4.20 -12.66 6.43
CA ALA A 188 4.04 -11.67 7.50
C ALA A 188 5.35 -10.88 7.75
N ASN A 189 6.50 -11.54 7.72
CA ASN A 189 7.81 -10.90 7.81
C ASN A 189 8.11 -9.99 6.62
N GLU A 190 7.77 -10.41 5.41
CA GLU A 190 7.95 -9.61 4.19
C GLU A 190 7.09 -8.35 4.22
N LEU A 191 5.80 -8.47 4.61
CA LEU A 191 4.90 -7.34 4.80
C LEU A 191 5.40 -6.37 5.88
N GLU A 192 5.85 -6.90 7.02
CA GLU A 192 6.40 -6.05 8.10
C GLU A 192 7.58 -5.21 7.59
N ARG A 193 8.47 -5.83 6.81
CA ARG A 193 9.63 -5.16 6.23
C ARG A 193 9.21 -4.09 5.24
N THR A 194 8.35 -4.41 4.27
CA THR A 194 7.95 -3.46 3.21
C THR A 194 7.11 -2.32 3.75
N HIS A 195 6.19 -2.60 4.69
CA HIS A 195 5.43 -1.56 5.39
C HIS A 195 6.34 -0.63 6.20
N THR A 196 7.38 -1.18 6.85
CA THR A 196 8.35 -0.36 7.60
C THR A 196 9.19 0.52 6.66
N GLU A 197 9.62 -0.01 5.52
CA GLU A 197 10.33 0.74 4.49
C GLU A 197 9.46 1.87 3.91
N LEU A 198 8.20 1.57 3.59
CA LEU A 198 7.24 2.57 3.09
C LEU A 198 6.92 3.63 4.15
N LEU A 199 6.75 3.23 5.42
CA LEU A 199 6.51 4.17 6.52
C LEU A 199 7.67 5.17 6.67
N LYS A 200 8.93 4.70 6.62
CA LYS A 200 10.11 5.57 6.66
C LYS A 200 10.12 6.56 5.49
N GLN A 201 9.75 6.08 4.29
CA GLN A 201 9.68 6.91 3.09
C GLN A 201 8.60 8.00 3.22
N ILE A 202 7.41 7.65 3.72
CA ILE A 202 6.31 8.60 3.99
C ILE A 202 6.74 9.63 5.02
N GLN A 203 7.37 9.22 6.12
CA GLN A 203 7.85 10.13 7.17
C GLN A 203 8.93 11.09 6.64
N ALA A 204 9.86 10.59 5.83
CA ALA A 204 10.88 11.41 5.18
C ALA A 204 10.24 12.43 4.20
N GLU A 205 9.22 12.02 3.46
CA GLU A 205 8.48 12.90 2.56
C GLU A 205 7.75 14.02 3.34
N ARG A 206 7.08 13.69 4.45
CA ARG A 206 6.42 14.67 5.30
C ARG A 206 7.43 15.68 5.88
N GLN A 207 8.58 15.20 6.38
CA GLN A 207 9.62 16.07 6.94
C GLN A 207 10.26 17.02 5.93
N ARG A 208 10.39 16.62 4.66
CA ARG A 208 10.99 17.48 3.61
C ARG A 208 10.10 18.63 3.16
N ASN A 209 8.80 18.56 3.47
CA ASN A 209 7.79 19.50 2.98
C ASN A 209 7.07 20.26 4.10
N HIS A 210 7.54 20.10 5.33
CA HIS A 210 7.28 20.97 6.48
C HIS A 210 8.41 21.98 6.62
#